data_AF-A0A521C878-F1
#
_entry.id   AF-A0A521C878-F1
#
_cell.length_a   1.000
_cell.length_b   1.000
_cell.length_c   1.000
_cell.angle_alpha   90.00
_cell.angle_beta   90.00
_cell.angle_gamma   90.00
#
_symmetry.space_group_name_H-M   'P 1'
#
loop_
_entity.id
_entity.type
_entity.pdbx_description
1 polymer ?
#
loop_
_entity_poly.entity_id
_entity_poly.type
_entity_poly.pdbx_seq_one_letter_code
_entity_poly.pdbx_strand_id
1 'polypeptide(L)'
;MIQLRALISACLFLSALVISGQTIEDNLQFLKDNIGSVQGKKTEYQQTFSYDVNNNLLLSLVIVNTQKGEERTRQVNALDLNPYQIQFDPHKEWVKITAGVYGGKRLVMVKEDGEVKHYDKQLEFYAPGIEQARKLTDALKSVAQYAKDHIPDAVPVDNNMAVLLDALRTGITNVMVGGETYAQSFNFDAQNNHIATFVLDGANGDKIERYTVNLSDINPHKIDFDTKRNKVVLPLTTKGGRKLIAYSENGETGSYTHELQLLTATVEQARLLAAQTKALVHLAESRATEDYTTYNYEKCVQVLNHEVGDVVINQDAYEQVFAIQANNGSVFTYSVVDVSEGEKKEFTVNAADLGKIPATYDTNKNSVFVKLAVAGDRDLVLEKTDGTKSDYKSSLKIRAPDIETARRLAGVFTRFTALALEKMNAEIAFASVVEARTYVLENIGEVVVDTDTYRQTMAQKSEDDCLYSLNVEDISDDKRFEYQFNLKDVDANKIQFLTQKGEALLTLAIKGGKDLVQVFENGEADKFTHEVFIKTLDLEQARRLMTGLRMMADACNP
;
A
#
# COMPACT_ATOMS: atom_id res chain seq x y z
N MET A 1 -23.31 5.65 81.86
CA MET A 1 -21.92 5.55 81.36
C MET A 1 -21.93 6.13 79.94
N ILE A 2 -21.37 7.35 79.76
CA ILE A 2 -20.61 7.84 78.58
C ILE A 2 -21.32 7.74 77.19
N GLN A 3 -21.48 8.77 76.34
CA GLN A 3 -21.04 10.16 76.30
C GLN A 3 -21.86 10.94 75.25
N LEU A 4 -21.95 12.24 75.55
CA LEU A 4 -22.31 13.40 74.75
C LEU A 4 -21.59 13.45 73.38
N ARG A 5 -22.28 13.76 72.27
CA ARG A 5 -21.65 14.24 71.03
C ARG A 5 -22.23 15.58 70.63
N ALA A 6 -21.36 16.58 70.71
CA ALA A 6 -21.60 17.98 70.43
C ALA A 6 -21.60 18.26 68.92
N LEU A 7 -22.54 19.12 68.50
CA LEU A 7 -22.47 19.89 67.27
C LEU A 7 -21.23 20.79 67.30
N ILE A 8 -20.36 20.68 66.30
CA ILE A 8 -19.39 21.72 65.96
C ILE A 8 -19.63 22.08 64.50
N SER A 9 -20.30 23.21 64.32
CA SER A 9 -20.32 24.00 63.09
C SER A 9 -19.29 25.10 63.29
N ALA A 10 -18.22 25.10 62.49
CA ALA A 10 -17.25 26.19 62.47
C ALA A 10 -16.51 26.24 61.12
N CYS A 11 -16.95 27.18 60.30
CA CYS A 11 -16.25 27.87 59.23
C CYS A 11 -14.88 27.30 58.78
N LEU A 12 -14.90 26.54 57.68
CA LEU A 12 -13.74 26.45 56.78
C LEU A 12 -13.71 27.74 55.93
N PHE A 13 -12.77 28.62 56.27
CA PHE A 13 -12.34 29.71 55.40
C PHE A 13 -11.82 29.10 54.10
N LEU A 14 -12.63 29.16 53.05
CA LEU A 14 -12.17 29.06 51.67
C LEU A 14 -11.41 30.36 51.39
N SER A 15 -10.13 30.44 51.78
CA SER A 15 -9.22 31.41 51.19
C SER A 15 -9.04 30.98 49.74
N ALA A 16 -9.89 31.51 48.86
CA ALA A 16 -9.59 31.62 47.44
C ALA A 16 -8.24 32.35 47.36
N LEU A 17 -7.17 31.57 47.14
CA LEU A 17 -5.90 32.12 46.77
C LEU A 17 -6.17 32.88 45.47
N VAL A 18 -6.20 34.20 45.54
CA VAL A 18 -6.09 35.06 44.37
C VAL A 18 -4.70 34.80 43.83
N ILE A 19 -4.55 33.74 43.03
CA ILE A 19 -3.43 33.62 42.12
C ILE A 19 -3.63 34.81 41.18
N SER A 20 -2.94 35.91 41.46
CA SER A 20 -2.86 37.04 40.54
C SER A 20 -2.42 36.44 39.20
N GLY A 21 -3.36 36.36 38.25
CA GLY A 21 -3.12 35.77 36.95
C GLY A 21 -2.09 36.60 36.21
N GLN A 22 -0.81 36.27 36.40
CA GLN A 22 0.24 36.76 35.53
C GLN A 22 -0.09 36.23 34.15
N THR A 23 -0.24 37.15 33.22
CA THR A 23 -0.51 36.83 31.84
C THR A 23 0.73 36.19 31.21
N ILE A 24 0.56 35.53 30.06
CA ILE A 24 1.70 35.01 29.31
C ILE A 24 2.64 36.15 28.91
N GLU A 25 2.07 37.32 28.60
CA GLU A 25 2.78 38.56 28.28
C GLU A 25 3.65 39.03 29.45
N ASP A 26 3.15 39.00 30.69
CA ASP A 26 3.93 39.38 31.88
C ASP A 26 5.16 38.48 32.05
N ASN A 27 5.00 37.17 31.83
CA ASN A 27 6.10 36.21 31.94
C ASN A 27 7.12 36.36 30.81
N LEU A 28 6.67 36.57 29.57
CA LEU A 28 7.54 36.82 28.42
C LEU A 28 8.32 38.13 28.57
N GLN A 29 7.65 39.19 29.05
CA GLN A 29 8.28 40.47 29.33
C GLN A 29 9.26 40.37 30.49
N PHE A 30 8.90 39.63 31.55
CA PHE A 30 9.82 39.35 32.65
C PHE A 30 11.09 38.64 32.16
N LEU A 31 10.97 37.59 31.34
CA LEU A 31 12.13 36.90 30.75
C LEU A 31 12.99 37.86 29.91
N LYS A 32 12.37 38.71 29.08
CA LYS A 32 13.05 39.72 28.26
C LYS A 32 13.85 40.72 29.10
N ASP A 33 13.28 41.19 30.19
CA ASP A 33 13.90 42.22 31.04
C ASP A 33 14.95 41.65 32.00
N ASN A 34 14.90 40.34 32.31
CA ASN A 34 15.70 39.72 33.36
C ASN A 34 16.74 38.72 32.87
N ILE A 35 16.72 38.34 31.58
CA ILE A 35 17.81 37.59 30.93
C ILE A 35 18.80 38.60 30.35
N GLY A 36 19.94 38.75 31.02
CA GLY A 36 20.99 39.69 30.64
C GLY A 36 22.39 39.12 30.85
N SER A 37 23.38 40.01 30.96
CA SER A 37 24.79 39.64 31.12
C SER A 37 25.06 38.88 32.42
N VAL A 38 25.90 37.85 32.33
CA VAL A 38 26.35 37.05 33.47
C VAL A 38 27.87 37.00 33.47
N GLN A 39 28.48 37.55 34.53
CA GLN A 39 29.93 37.67 34.65
C GLN A 39 30.48 36.61 35.63
N GLY A 40 31.35 35.75 35.11
CA GLY A 40 32.23 34.89 35.90
C GLY A 40 33.65 35.46 35.97
N LYS A 41 34.54 34.81 36.72
CA LYS A 41 35.95 35.21 36.87
C LYS A 41 36.73 35.08 35.56
N LYS A 42 36.36 34.08 34.76
CA LYS A 42 37.05 33.71 33.51
C LYS A 42 36.12 33.64 32.31
N THR A 43 34.86 34.05 32.40
CA THR A 43 33.95 34.05 31.25
C THR A 43 32.87 35.07 31.51
N GLU A 44 32.49 35.84 30.51
CA GLU A 44 31.29 36.68 30.56
C GLU A 44 30.40 36.27 29.39
N TYR A 45 29.12 36.07 29.69
CA TYR A 45 28.09 35.79 28.70
C TYR A 45 27.18 37.00 28.61
N GLN A 46 27.11 37.64 27.45
CA GLN A 46 26.07 38.60 27.14
C GLN A 46 24.89 37.86 26.53
N GLN A 47 23.70 38.04 27.10
CA GLN A 47 22.51 37.31 26.68
C GLN A 47 21.40 38.28 26.36
N THR A 48 20.65 38.00 25.31
CA THR A 48 19.46 38.78 24.93
C THR A 48 18.33 37.83 24.62
N PHE A 49 17.25 37.93 25.37
CA PHE A 49 16.02 37.20 25.13
C PHE A 49 15.04 38.03 24.31
N SER A 50 14.37 37.37 23.39
CA SER A 50 13.30 37.95 22.57
C SER A 50 12.28 36.88 22.23
N TYR A 51 11.12 37.31 21.73
CA TYR A 51 10.08 36.44 21.20
C TYR A 51 9.50 37.10 19.94
N ASP A 52 8.97 36.28 19.03
CA ASP A 52 8.34 36.78 17.80
C ASP A 52 7.01 37.47 18.13
N VAL A 53 6.78 38.69 17.65
CA VAL A 53 5.54 39.43 17.91
C VAL A 53 4.33 38.83 17.19
N ASN A 54 4.55 38.13 16.08
CA ASN A 54 3.51 37.43 15.32
C ASN A 54 3.30 35.99 15.83
N ASN A 55 4.24 35.48 16.63
CA ASN A 55 4.16 34.20 17.31
C ASN A 55 4.88 34.30 18.66
N ASN A 56 4.17 34.82 19.67
CA ASN A 56 4.74 35.11 21.00
C ASN A 56 5.31 33.88 21.73
N LEU A 57 5.07 32.68 21.22
CA LEU A 57 5.62 31.42 21.73
C LEU A 57 6.90 31.00 21.03
N LEU A 58 7.30 31.64 19.93
CA LEU A 58 8.60 31.42 19.30
C LEU A 58 9.66 32.23 20.03
N LEU A 59 10.41 31.56 20.90
CA LEU A 59 11.42 32.15 21.76
C LEU A 59 12.76 32.19 21.05
N SER A 60 13.49 33.29 21.19
CA SER A 60 14.85 33.46 20.65
C SER A 60 15.78 34.01 21.72
N LEU A 61 16.96 33.40 21.81
CA LEU A 61 18.00 33.75 22.76
C LEU A 61 19.34 33.86 22.06
N VAL A 62 19.93 35.05 22.09
CA VAL A 62 21.30 35.30 21.61
C VAL A 62 22.24 35.25 22.82
N ILE A 63 23.33 34.47 22.72
CA ILE A 63 24.37 34.35 23.73
C ILE A 63 25.71 34.65 23.08
N VAL A 64 26.41 35.67 23.57
CA VAL A 64 27.76 36.04 23.15
C VAL A 64 28.73 35.72 24.28
N ASN A 65 29.70 34.83 24.02
CA ASN A 65 30.84 34.65 24.92
C ASN A 65 31.88 35.72 24.60
N THR A 66 31.95 36.77 25.43
CA THR A 66 32.77 37.96 25.14
C THR A 66 34.26 37.66 25.07
N GLN A 67 34.72 36.57 25.68
CA GLN A 67 36.13 36.19 25.67
C GLN A 67 36.54 35.42 24.42
N LYS A 68 35.64 34.59 23.91
CA LYS A 68 35.89 33.80 22.70
C LYS A 68 35.42 34.51 21.43
N GLY A 69 34.57 35.53 21.56
CA GLY A 69 33.88 36.14 20.43
C GLY A 69 32.87 35.20 19.76
N GLU A 70 32.46 34.11 20.42
CA GLU A 70 31.50 33.15 19.90
C GLU A 70 30.08 33.67 20.15
N GLU A 71 29.32 33.94 19.08
CA GLU A 71 27.90 34.26 19.13
C GLU A 71 27.06 33.04 18.76
N ARG A 72 26.08 32.73 19.60
CA ARG A 72 25.09 31.65 19.36
C ARG A 72 23.70 32.19 19.49
N THR A 73 22.87 31.95 18.48
CA THR A 73 21.42 32.15 18.58
C THR A 73 20.74 30.81 18.78
N ARG A 74 19.91 30.70 19.82
CA ARG A 74 19.05 29.54 20.08
C ARG A 74 17.60 29.95 19.88
N GLN A 75 16.84 29.15 19.13
CA GLN A 75 15.43 29.41 18.87
C GLN A 75 14.60 28.15 19.10
N VAL A 76 13.46 28.30 19.79
CA VAL A 76 12.56 27.18 20.11
C VAL A 76 11.14 27.68 20.31
N ASN A 77 10.15 26.91 19.89
CA ASN A 77 8.78 27.18 20.24
C ASN A 77 8.49 26.71 21.67
N ALA A 78 7.88 27.55 22.51
CA ALA A 78 7.52 27.22 23.88
C ALA A 78 6.61 25.99 23.98
N LEU A 79 5.82 25.69 22.93
CA LEU A 79 5.02 24.46 22.81
C LEU A 79 5.88 23.19 22.88
N ASP A 80 7.12 23.26 22.41
CA ASP A 80 8.02 22.11 22.36
C ASP A 80 8.72 21.87 23.70
N LEU A 81 8.74 22.86 24.59
CA LEU A 81 9.37 22.77 25.91
C LEU A 81 8.50 21.95 26.87
N ASN A 82 9.13 21.01 27.56
CA ASN A 82 8.48 20.28 28.64
C ASN A 82 8.65 21.06 29.95
N PRO A 83 7.57 21.62 30.55
CA PRO A 83 7.67 22.44 31.76
C PRO A 83 8.28 21.69 32.95
N TYR A 84 8.18 20.35 32.99
CA TYR A 84 8.81 19.53 34.02
C TYR A 84 10.30 19.29 33.82
N GLN A 85 10.84 19.56 32.62
CA GLN A 85 12.26 19.48 32.30
C GLN A 85 12.94 20.85 32.31
N ILE A 86 12.26 21.88 32.82
CA ILE A 86 12.84 23.20 33.05
C ILE A 86 13.42 23.23 34.46
N GLN A 87 14.73 23.34 34.54
CA GLN A 87 15.48 23.27 35.80
C GLN A 87 16.73 24.13 35.73
N PHE A 88 17.31 24.40 36.89
CA PHE A 88 18.58 25.11 36.96
C PHE A 88 19.61 24.30 37.76
N ASP A 89 20.88 24.46 37.38
CA ASP A 89 22.02 23.81 37.99
C ASP A 89 23.05 24.87 38.45
N PRO A 90 23.31 24.99 39.77
CA PRO A 90 24.29 25.95 40.28
C PRO A 90 25.72 25.59 39.86
N HIS A 91 26.40 26.52 39.21
CA HIS A 91 27.85 26.48 39.01
C HIS A 91 28.55 27.47 39.95
N LYS A 92 29.89 27.38 40.03
CA LYS A 92 30.70 28.17 40.99
C LYS A 92 30.48 29.69 40.88
N GLU A 93 30.13 30.20 39.70
CA GLU A 93 30.12 31.64 39.40
C GLU A 93 28.80 32.13 38.79
N TRP A 94 27.92 31.20 38.38
CA TRP A 94 26.66 31.48 37.73
C TRP A 94 25.77 30.24 37.84
N VAL A 95 24.51 30.36 37.45
CA VAL A 95 23.55 29.26 37.47
C VAL A 95 23.11 28.95 36.05
N LYS A 96 23.25 27.69 35.62
CA LYS A 96 22.76 27.22 34.31
C LYS A 96 21.26 27.01 34.41
N ILE A 97 20.49 27.48 33.43
CA ILE A 97 19.08 27.11 33.27
C ILE A 97 18.99 26.27 32.00
N THR A 98 18.31 25.15 32.10
CA THR A 98 18.05 24.21 31.00
C THR A 98 16.56 23.97 30.87
N ALA A 99 16.07 23.95 29.63
CA ALA A 99 14.68 23.64 29.31
C ALA A 99 14.64 22.55 28.24
N GLY A 100 14.38 21.31 28.67
CA GLY A 100 14.28 20.15 27.77
C GLY A 100 13.00 20.14 26.94
N VAL A 101 13.06 19.59 25.73
CA VAL A 101 11.89 19.45 24.85
C VAL A 101 11.18 18.10 25.03
N TYR A 102 9.89 18.04 24.68
CA TYR A 102 9.11 16.81 24.74
C TYR A 102 9.74 15.66 23.95
N GLY A 103 9.72 14.46 24.54
CA GLY A 103 10.26 13.23 23.94
C GLY A 103 11.76 13.25 23.67
N GLY A 104 12.50 14.28 24.10
CA GLY A 104 13.92 14.43 23.80
C GLY A 104 14.22 14.57 22.30
N LYS A 105 13.24 15.06 21.51
CA LYS A 105 13.44 15.46 20.09
C LYS A 105 14.49 16.57 20.01
N ARG A 106 15.02 16.87 18.82
CA ARG A 106 15.97 17.98 18.63
C ARG A 106 15.24 19.17 18.01
N LEU A 107 14.60 19.99 18.83
CA LEU A 107 13.73 21.08 18.33
C LEU A 107 14.28 22.48 18.61
N VAL A 108 15.40 22.58 19.33
CA VAL A 108 16.06 23.87 19.60
C VAL A 108 17.03 24.17 18.49
N MET A 109 16.66 25.05 17.56
CA MET A 109 17.53 25.50 16.49
C MET A 109 18.73 26.25 17.06
N VAL A 110 19.95 25.88 16.66
CA VAL A 110 21.18 26.57 17.04
C VAL A 110 21.83 27.17 15.80
N LYS A 111 22.01 28.49 15.82
CA LYS A 111 22.75 29.24 14.81
C LYS A 111 24.08 29.74 15.37
N GLU A 112 25.12 29.62 14.57
CA GLU A 112 26.44 30.24 14.80
C GLU A 112 26.73 31.09 13.56
N ASP A 113 27.10 32.36 13.76
CA ASP A 113 27.35 33.33 12.69
C ASP A 113 26.17 33.49 11.70
N GLY A 114 24.94 33.39 12.22
CA GLY A 114 23.70 33.49 11.43
C GLY A 114 23.29 32.21 10.69
N GLU A 115 24.13 31.18 10.66
CA GLU A 115 23.85 29.92 9.97
C GLU A 115 23.38 28.82 10.93
N VAL A 116 22.37 28.04 10.53
CA VAL A 116 21.91 26.87 11.31
C VAL A 116 22.98 25.77 11.30
N LYS A 117 23.57 25.50 12.47
CA LYS A 117 24.60 24.47 12.63
C LYS A 117 24.03 23.12 13.02
N HIS A 118 23.04 23.10 13.91
CA HIS A 118 22.34 21.89 14.33
C HIS A 118 21.05 22.22 15.11
N TYR A 119 20.33 21.17 15.48
CA TYR A 119 19.23 21.24 16.44
C TYR A 119 19.59 20.50 17.74
N ASP A 120 19.30 21.12 18.87
CA ASP A 120 19.53 20.63 20.23
C ASP A 120 18.24 20.11 20.89
N LYS A 121 18.40 19.32 21.95
CA LYS A 121 17.30 18.77 22.75
C LYS A 121 16.82 19.71 23.87
N GLN A 122 17.55 20.79 24.11
CA GLN A 122 17.27 21.69 25.23
C GLN A 122 17.74 23.11 24.93
N LEU A 123 16.98 24.07 25.44
CA LEU A 123 17.38 25.47 25.48
C LEU A 123 18.25 25.66 26.73
N GLU A 124 19.35 26.42 26.60
CA GLU A 124 20.29 26.67 27.70
C GLU A 124 20.62 28.15 27.79
N PHE A 125 20.65 28.68 29.01
CA PHE A 125 21.04 30.06 29.33
C PHE A 125 21.51 30.19 30.77
N TYR A 126 21.96 31.38 31.18
CA TYR A 126 22.62 31.60 32.45
C TYR A 126 21.96 32.70 33.28
N ALA A 127 22.06 32.59 34.61
CA ALA A 127 21.67 33.62 35.56
C ALA A 127 22.81 33.92 36.54
N PRO A 128 22.92 35.16 37.07
CA PRO A 128 24.00 35.56 37.98
C PRO A 128 23.87 34.97 39.40
N GLY A 129 22.72 34.37 39.75
CA GLY A 129 22.50 33.79 41.07
C GLY A 129 21.26 32.91 41.16
N ILE A 130 21.16 32.14 42.24
CA ILE A 130 20.12 31.11 42.43
C ILE A 130 18.71 31.72 42.47
N GLU A 131 18.53 32.86 43.13
CA GLU A 131 17.21 33.50 43.24
C GLU A 131 16.73 34.05 41.88
N GLN A 132 17.63 34.64 41.09
CA GLN A 132 17.32 35.04 39.71
C GLN A 132 16.99 33.82 38.86
N ALA A 133 17.79 32.74 38.98
CA ALA A 133 17.56 31.50 38.24
C ALA A 133 16.21 30.88 38.56
N ARG A 134 15.79 30.87 39.83
CA ARG A 134 14.47 30.36 40.24
C ARG A 134 13.35 31.13 39.56
N LYS A 135 13.37 32.46 39.62
CA LYS A 135 12.35 33.31 38.98
C LYS A 135 12.30 33.13 37.45
N LEU A 136 13.46 33.10 36.80
CA LEU A 136 13.56 32.85 35.36
C LEU A 136 13.04 31.46 34.97
N THR A 137 13.34 30.44 35.79
CA THR A 137 12.83 29.08 35.62
C THR A 137 11.31 29.04 35.78
N ASP A 138 10.77 29.68 36.80
CA ASP A 138 9.32 29.71 37.07
C ASP A 138 8.55 30.48 35.97
N ALA A 139 9.12 31.59 35.48
CA ALA A 139 8.56 32.33 34.35
C ALA A 139 8.56 31.48 33.07
N LEU A 140 9.67 30.82 32.74
CA LEU A 140 9.75 29.96 31.56
C LEU A 140 8.86 28.72 31.67
N LYS A 141 8.70 28.15 32.88
CA LYS A 141 7.71 27.09 33.17
C LYS A 141 6.30 27.56 32.91
N SER A 142 5.97 28.76 33.37
CA SER A 142 4.64 29.35 33.15
C SER A 142 4.37 29.56 31.66
N VAL A 143 5.36 30.02 30.90
CA VAL A 143 5.30 30.16 29.44
C VAL A 143 5.08 28.80 28.74
N ALA A 144 5.88 27.80 29.07
CA ALA A 144 5.75 26.46 28.47
C ALA A 144 4.43 25.78 28.86
N GLN A 145 3.99 25.93 30.11
CA GLN A 145 2.72 25.40 30.59
C GLN A 145 1.54 26.09 29.90
N TYR A 146 1.58 27.42 29.75
CA TYR A 146 0.58 28.16 28.99
C TYR A 146 0.50 27.66 27.55
N ALA A 147 1.65 27.53 26.86
CA ALA A 147 1.72 27.04 25.49
C ALA A 147 1.09 25.65 25.34
N LYS A 148 1.35 24.76 26.31
CA LYS A 148 0.76 23.42 26.38
C LYS A 148 -0.76 23.46 26.59
N ASP A 149 -1.26 24.34 27.44
CA ASP A 149 -2.67 24.38 27.83
C ASP A 149 -3.57 25.17 26.86
N HIS A 150 -3.00 26.10 26.07
CA HIS A 150 -3.77 27.07 25.28
C HIS A 150 -3.53 27.00 23.77
N ILE A 151 -2.55 26.22 23.28
CA ILE A 151 -2.48 25.93 21.85
C ILE A 151 -3.39 24.73 21.58
N PRO A 152 -4.41 24.86 20.70
CA PRO A 152 -5.24 23.73 20.34
C PRO A 152 -4.37 22.58 19.82
N ASP A 153 -4.79 21.34 20.10
CA ASP A 153 -4.14 20.11 19.63
C ASP A 153 -3.91 20.05 18.11
N ALA A 154 -4.44 21.01 17.34
CA ALA A 154 -4.25 21.15 15.91
C ALA A 154 -3.86 22.59 15.53
N VAL A 155 -2.79 22.72 14.73
CA VAL A 155 -2.61 23.87 13.84
C VAL A 155 -3.90 24.00 13.03
N PRO A 156 -4.62 25.14 13.07
CA PRO A 156 -5.88 25.27 12.35
C PRO A 156 -5.59 25.10 10.86
N VAL A 157 -6.24 24.09 10.27
CA VAL A 157 -6.12 23.75 8.86
C VAL A 157 -7.48 23.92 8.19
N ASP A 158 -7.46 24.47 6.98
CA ASP A 158 -8.65 24.58 6.15
C ASP A 158 -9.12 23.17 5.72
N ASN A 159 -10.41 23.01 5.47
CA ASN A 159 -11.00 21.76 4.94
C ASN A 159 -11.29 21.83 3.43
N ASN A 160 -10.91 22.94 2.79
CA ASN A 160 -11.01 23.16 1.36
C ASN A 160 -9.72 22.70 0.66
N MET A 161 -9.87 21.76 -0.26
CA MET A 161 -8.77 21.20 -1.03
C MET A 161 -7.98 22.25 -1.82
N ALA A 162 -8.64 23.24 -2.43
CA ALA A 162 -7.95 24.27 -3.20
C ALA A 162 -7.08 25.17 -2.32
N VAL A 163 -7.58 25.53 -1.12
CA VAL A 163 -6.83 26.31 -0.13
C VAL A 163 -5.60 25.54 0.34
N LEU A 164 -5.76 24.25 0.65
CA LEU A 164 -4.64 23.40 1.08
C LEU A 164 -3.60 23.21 -0.03
N LEU A 165 -4.02 23.05 -1.29
CA LEU A 165 -3.12 22.93 -2.42
C LEU A 165 -2.29 24.21 -2.64
N ASP A 166 -2.93 25.38 -2.52
CA ASP A 166 -2.24 26.67 -2.61
C ASP A 166 -1.26 26.87 -1.43
N ALA A 167 -1.67 26.45 -0.23
CA ALA A 167 -0.82 26.45 0.95
C ALA A 167 0.41 25.55 0.78
N LEU A 168 0.26 24.34 0.22
CA LEU A 168 1.40 23.45 -0.07
C LEU A 168 2.31 24.05 -1.15
N ARG A 169 1.75 24.62 -2.22
CA ARG A 169 2.54 25.26 -3.28
C ARG A 169 3.36 26.44 -2.76
N THR A 170 2.80 27.22 -1.84
CA THR A 170 3.47 28.36 -1.21
C THR A 170 4.42 27.92 -0.09
N GLY A 171 4.11 26.82 0.59
CA GLY A 171 4.90 26.30 1.71
C GLY A 171 6.10 25.45 1.29
N ILE A 172 6.06 24.84 0.11
CA ILE A 172 7.18 24.07 -0.48
C ILE A 172 8.01 25.03 -1.32
N THR A 173 8.99 25.66 -0.68
CA THR A 173 9.88 26.65 -1.28
C THR A 173 11.33 26.18 -1.29
N ASN A 174 12.21 27.01 -1.85
CA ASN A 174 13.65 26.85 -1.67
C ASN A 174 14.01 26.92 -0.19
N VAL A 175 14.91 26.05 0.25
CA VAL A 175 15.38 25.99 1.65
C VAL A 175 16.90 26.11 1.67
N MET A 176 17.40 27.04 2.48
CA MET A 176 18.83 27.17 2.73
C MET A 176 19.26 26.31 3.91
N VAL A 177 20.21 25.41 3.70
CA VAL A 177 20.80 24.56 4.74
C VAL A 177 22.31 24.61 4.63
N GLY A 178 22.99 25.12 5.67
CA GLY A 178 24.46 25.14 5.70
C GLY A 178 25.11 25.89 4.53
N GLY A 179 24.49 27.00 4.10
CA GLY A 179 24.96 27.81 2.97
C GLY A 179 24.52 27.30 1.59
N GLU A 180 23.96 26.11 1.50
CA GLU A 180 23.45 25.51 0.27
C GLU A 180 21.95 25.79 0.09
N THR A 181 21.50 26.06 -1.14
CA THR A 181 20.08 26.27 -1.46
C THR A 181 19.52 25.04 -2.15
N TYR A 182 18.54 24.39 -1.53
CA TYR A 182 17.80 23.26 -2.09
C TYR A 182 16.51 23.79 -2.71
N ALA A 183 16.36 23.70 -4.03
CA ALA A 183 15.12 24.14 -4.68
C ALA A 183 14.06 23.04 -4.57
N GLN A 184 12.82 23.42 -4.29
CA GLN A 184 11.72 22.47 -4.20
C GLN A 184 10.49 23.03 -4.89
N SER A 185 9.73 22.17 -5.54
CA SER A 185 8.45 22.55 -6.12
C SER A 185 7.41 21.46 -5.98
N PHE A 186 6.15 21.90 -5.97
CA PHE A 186 4.97 21.06 -5.85
C PHE A 186 4.00 21.38 -6.98
N ASN A 187 3.56 20.34 -7.66
CA ASN A 187 2.47 20.40 -8.62
C ASN A 187 1.39 19.38 -8.27
N PHE A 188 0.14 19.68 -8.61
CA PHE A 188 -0.99 18.82 -8.34
C PHE A 188 -1.89 18.74 -9.56
N ASP A 189 -2.22 17.52 -9.94
CA ASP A 189 -3.13 17.21 -11.01
C ASP A 189 -4.48 16.78 -10.44
N ALA A 190 -5.43 17.71 -10.47
CA ALA A 190 -6.78 17.45 -10.00
C ALA A 190 -7.61 16.58 -10.97
N GLN A 191 -7.20 16.49 -12.24
CA GLN A 191 -7.92 15.73 -13.27
C GLN A 191 -7.50 14.26 -13.26
N ASN A 192 -6.24 13.99 -12.93
CA ASN A 192 -5.68 12.64 -12.89
C ASN A 192 -5.58 12.14 -11.44
N ASN A 193 -6.69 11.68 -10.87
CA ASN A 193 -6.76 10.88 -9.63
C ASN A 193 -6.05 11.46 -8.38
N HIS A 194 -5.94 12.78 -8.25
CA HIS A 194 -5.23 13.40 -7.11
C HIS A 194 -3.71 13.10 -7.08
N ILE A 195 -3.10 13.03 -8.26
CA ILE A 195 -1.65 12.90 -8.39
C ILE A 195 -0.95 14.21 -7.98
N ALA A 196 0.03 14.08 -7.09
CA ALA A 196 0.98 15.13 -6.75
C ALA A 196 2.36 14.80 -7.34
N THR A 197 3.04 15.83 -7.82
CA THR A 197 4.44 15.77 -8.23
C THR A 197 5.28 16.70 -7.36
N PHE A 198 6.32 16.15 -6.75
CA PHE A 198 7.33 16.89 -6.01
C PHE A 198 8.63 16.84 -6.80
N VAL A 199 9.28 17.99 -6.97
CA VAL A 199 10.61 18.08 -7.57
C VAL A 199 11.56 18.69 -6.55
N LEU A 200 12.69 18.02 -6.31
CA LEU A 200 13.72 18.42 -5.38
C LEU A 200 15.03 18.56 -6.17
N ASP A 201 15.57 19.77 -6.15
CA ASP A 201 16.83 20.13 -6.79
C ASP A 201 17.91 20.28 -5.71
N GLY A 202 18.98 19.50 -5.86
CA GLY A 202 20.15 19.54 -5.00
C GLY A 202 20.80 20.92 -4.95
N ALA A 203 21.67 21.13 -3.96
CA ALA A 203 22.35 22.40 -3.69
C ALA A 203 23.00 23.06 -4.91
N ASN A 204 23.45 22.26 -5.89
CA ASN A 204 24.21 22.70 -7.05
C ASN A 204 23.57 22.33 -8.40
N GLY A 205 22.32 21.86 -8.42
CA GLY A 205 21.73 21.36 -9.67
C GLY A 205 22.28 20.00 -10.13
N ASP A 206 23.08 19.34 -9.29
CA ASP A 206 23.76 18.08 -9.58
C ASP A 206 22.80 16.88 -9.55
N LYS A 207 21.68 17.03 -8.82
CA LYS A 207 20.66 16.01 -8.66
C LYS A 207 19.27 16.63 -8.68
N ILE A 208 18.49 16.32 -9.71
CA ILE A 208 17.07 16.67 -9.78
C ILE A 208 16.25 15.40 -9.55
N GLU A 209 15.69 15.27 -8.35
CA GLU A 209 14.80 14.17 -7.98
C GLU A 209 13.35 14.57 -8.24
N ARG A 210 12.58 13.71 -8.90
CA ARG A 210 11.14 13.91 -9.12
C ARG A 210 10.38 12.71 -8.57
N TYR A 211 9.40 13.00 -7.72
CA TYR A 211 8.50 12.03 -7.10
C TYR A 211 7.07 12.30 -7.56
N THR A 212 6.40 11.28 -8.09
CA THR A 212 4.98 11.37 -8.46
C THR A 212 4.19 10.33 -7.69
N VAL A 213 3.13 10.76 -6.99
CA VAL A 213 2.35 9.90 -6.08
C VAL A 213 0.90 10.36 -6.04
N ASN A 214 -0.03 9.40 -5.94
CA ASN A 214 -1.41 9.71 -5.60
C ASN A 214 -1.51 10.05 -4.11
N LEU A 215 -2.02 11.23 -3.76
CA LEU A 215 -2.09 11.66 -2.36
C LEU A 215 -2.91 10.71 -1.48
N SER A 216 -3.85 9.97 -2.05
CA SER A 216 -4.62 8.94 -1.33
C SER A 216 -3.78 7.71 -0.94
N ASP A 217 -2.60 7.50 -1.53
CA ASP A 217 -1.68 6.41 -1.17
C ASP A 217 -0.77 6.78 0.01
N ILE A 218 -0.65 8.08 0.35
CA ILE A 218 0.15 8.54 1.49
C ILE A 218 -0.54 8.17 2.79
N ASN A 219 0.24 7.81 3.81
CA ASN A 219 -0.26 7.47 5.13
C ASN A 219 -0.41 8.74 6.01
N PRO A 220 -1.63 9.26 6.23
CA PRO A 220 -1.82 10.50 7.00
C PRO A 220 -1.38 10.38 8.47
N HIS A 221 -1.29 9.16 9.02
CA HIS A 221 -0.85 8.93 10.40
C HIS A 221 0.68 8.95 10.56
N LYS A 222 1.43 8.92 9.46
CA LYS A 222 2.90 9.00 9.45
C LYS A 222 3.43 10.35 8.98
N ILE A 223 2.57 11.31 8.71
CA ILE A 223 2.96 12.68 8.36
C ILE A 223 3.28 13.42 9.67
N ASP A 224 4.56 13.45 10.01
CA ASP A 224 5.17 14.27 11.06
C ASP A 224 6.53 14.74 10.54
N PHE A 225 7.10 15.77 11.15
CA PHE A 225 8.43 16.24 10.80
C PHE A 225 9.50 15.69 11.76
N ASP A 226 10.73 15.69 11.29
CA ASP A 226 11.91 15.31 12.06
C ASP A 226 13.06 16.31 11.81
N THR A 227 14.07 16.28 12.66
CA THR A 227 15.26 17.11 12.55
C THR A 227 16.49 16.22 12.40
N LYS A 228 17.20 16.35 11.29
CA LYS A 228 18.41 15.57 10.97
C LYS A 228 19.59 16.51 10.84
N ARG A 229 20.47 16.53 11.86
CA ARG A 229 21.61 17.45 11.96
C ARG A 229 21.16 18.91 11.95
N ASN A 230 21.31 19.61 10.82
CA ASN A 230 20.90 21.00 10.58
C ASN A 230 19.67 21.11 9.64
N LYS A 231 19.05 19.99 9.27
CA LYS A 231 17.87 19.94 8.39
C LYS A 231 16.61 19.69 9.20
N VAL A 232 15.52 20.35 8.82
CA VAL A 232 14.15 19.94 9.18
C VAL A 232 13.56 19.23 7.98
N VAL A 233 13.08 18.00 8.20
CA VAL A 233 12.57 17.12 7.14
C VAL A 233 11.13 16.73 7.41
N LEU A 234 10.32 16.67 6.36
CA LEU A 234 8.95 16.17 6.39
C LEU A 234 8.88 14.89 5.52
N PRO A 235 9.06 13.70 6.10
CA PRO A 235 8.88 12.45 5.39
C PRO A 235 7.41 12.21 5.04
N LEU A 236 7.15 11.89 3.76
CA LEU A 236 5.85 11.40 3.29
C LEU A 236 6.01 9.93 2.91
N THR A 237 5.30 9.05 3.61
CA THR A 237 5.37 7.60 3.40
C THR A 237 4.04 7.05 2.92
N THR A 238 4.08 6.03 2.07
CA THR A 238 2.87 5.36 1.58
C THR A 238 2.25 4.42 2.62
N LYS A 239 0.96 4.12 2.44
CA LYS A 239 0.22 3.14 3.24
C LYS A 239 0.84 1.75 3.12
N GLY A 240 1.04 1.11 4.26
CA GLY A 240 1.68 -0.21 4.34
C GLY A 240 3.13 -0.26 3.85
N GLY A 241 3.77 0.88 3.57
CA GLY A 241 5.12 0.92 2.99
C GLY A 241 5.20 0.37 1.57
N ARG A 242 4.08 0.38 0.82
CA ARG A 242 4.03 -0.08 -0.57
C ARG A 242 4.81 0.87 -1.47
N LYS A 243 5.57 0.34 -2.42
CA LYS A 243 6.35 1.16 -3.37
C LYS A 243 5.44 1.79 -4.43
N LEU A 244 4.74 2.87 -4.07
CA LEU A 244 3.72 3.54 -4.89
C LEU A 244 4.10 4.98 -5.27
N ILE A 245 5.36 5.37 -5.06
CA ILE A 245 5.87 6.68 -5.46
C ILE A 245 6.76 6.45 -6.69
N ALA A 246 6.35 6.94 -7.85
CA ALA A 246 7.18 6.95 -9.04
C ALA A 246 8.36 7.89 -8.80
N TYR A 247 9.58 7.42 -9.05
CA TYR A 247 10.83 8.16 -8.82
C TYR A 247 11.60 8.31 -10.12
N SER A 248 12.15 9.49 -10.36
CA SER A 248 13.13 9.73 -11.42
C SER A 248 14.22 10.66 -10.93
N GLU A 249 15.42 10.47 -11.48
CA GLU A 249 16.61 11.25 -11.14
C GLU A 249 17.23 11.76 -12.45
N ASN A 250 17.43 13.09 -12.55
CA ASN A 250 17.99 13.72 -13.74
C ASN A 250 17.25 13.36 -15.05
N GLY A 251 15.94 13.09 -14.94
CA GLY A 251 15.08 12.69 -16.07
C GLY A 251 15.04 11.19 -16.37
N GLU A 252 15.88 10.37 -15.71
CA GLU A 252 15.87 8.91 -15.87
C GLU A 252 14.91 8.27 -14.88
N THR A 253 14.05 7.35 -15.34
CA THR A 253 13.10 6.66 -14.47
C THR A 253 13.82 5.65 -13.58
N GLY A 254 13.75 5.87 -12.28
CA GLY A 254 14.29 4.99 -11.26
C GLY A 254 13.29 3.96 -10.76
N SER A 255 13.67 3.23 -9.71
CA SER A 255 12.75 2.29 -9.06
C SER A 255 11.70 3.01 -8.23
N TYR A 256 10.47 2.50 -8.22
CA TYR A 256 9.42 2.97 -7.32
C TYR A 256 9.87 2.91 -5.86
N THR A 257 9.52 3.96 -5.11
CA THR A 257 9.82 4.09 -3.68
C THR A 257 8.53 4.18 -2.85
N HIS A 258 8.66 4.10 -1.53
CA HIS A 258 7.55 4.22 -0.58
C HIS A 258 7.70 5.46 0.32
N GLU A 259 8.77 6.22 0.16
CA GLU A 259 9.07 7.42 0.93
C GLU A 259 9.70 8.50 0.05
N LEU A 260 9.32 9.75 0.29
CA LEU A 260 10.02 10.97 -0.13
C LEU A 260 10.17 11.90 1.07
N GLN A 261 11.16 12.79 1.08
CA GLN A 261 11.39 13.75 2.17
C GLN A 261 11.43 15.17 1.64
N LEU A 262 10.57 16.04 2.18
CA LEU A 262 10.61 17.48 1.91
C LEU A 262 11.50 18.18 2.94
N LEU A 263 12.19 19.24 2.55
CA LEU A 263 12.92 20.12 3.45
C LEU A 263 12.06 21.32 3.82
N THR A 264 12.17 21.79 5.06
CA THR A 264 11.57 23.06 5.50
C THR A 264 12.61 23.96 6.15
N ALA A 265 12.39 25.28 6.10
CA ALA A 265 13.34 26.25 6.65
C ALA A 265 13.37 26.25 8.18
N THR A 266 12.21 26.00 8.80
CA THR A 266 12.06 25.96 10.26
C THR A 266 11.15 24.82 10.71
N VAL A 267 11.18 24.56 12.03
CA VAL A 267 10.30 23.59 12.71
C VAL A 267 8.82 24.02 12.60
N GLU A 268 8.55 25.31 12.66
CA GLU A 268 7.22 25.90 12.60
C GLU A 268 6.61 25.75 11.21
N GLN A 269 7.39 25.99 10.16
CA GLN A 269 6.97 25.73 8.78
C GLN A 269 6.70 24.24 8.56
N ALA A 270 7.57 23.36 9.07
CA ALA A 270 7.37 21.91 9.02
C ALA A 270 6.08 21.47 9.71
N ARG A 271 5.80 22.00 10.90
CA ARG A 271 4.56 21.69 11.64
C ARG A 271 3.31 22.11 10.87
N LEU A 272 3.33 23.32 10.31
CA LEU A 272 2.23 23.82 9.48
C LEU A 272 2.04 22.97 8.23
N LEU A 273 3.12 22.71 7.49
CA LEU A 273 3.10 21.92 6.26
C LEU A 273 2.66 20.47 6.53
N ALA A 274 3.09 19.86 7.64
CA ALA A 274 2.66 18.53 8.05
C ALA A 274 1.15 18.50 8.31
N ALA A 275 0.62 19.47 9.06
CA ALA A 275 -0.82 19.56 9.34
C ALA A 275 -1.64 19.74 8.06
N GLN A 276 -1.22 20.64 7.18
CA GLN A 276 -1.89 20.90 5.90
C GLN A 276 -1.84 19.69 4.96
N THR A 277 -0.68 19.05 4.85
CA THR A 277 -0.50 17.84 4.02
C THR A 277 -1.37 16.71 4.55
N LYS A 278 -1.46 16.53 5.87
CA LYS A 278 -2.33 15.53 6.49
C LYS A 278 -3.81 15.78 6.21
N ALA A 279 -4.27 17.03 6.31
CA ALA A 279 -5.64 17.39 5.95
C ALA A 279 -5.93 17.13 4.46
N LEU A 280 -4.98 17.48 3.58
CA LEU A 280 -5.10 17.28 2.14
C LEU A 280 -5.18 15.79 1.78
N VAL A 281 -4.34 14.95 2.40
CA VAL A 281 -4.35 13.49 2.20
C VAL A 281 -5.71 12.90 2.61
N HIS A 282 -6.28 13.31 3.74
CA HIS A 282 -7.62 12.87 4.14
C HIS A 282 -8.71 13.25 3.14
N LEU A 283 -8.64 14.45 2.56
CA LEU A 283 -9.57 14.85 1.50
C LEU A 283 -9.40 14.01 0.23
N ALA A 284 -8.15 13.72 -0.16
CA ALA A 284 -7.86 12.87 -1.32
C ALA A 284 -8.38 11.43 -1.10
N GLU A 285 -8.20 10.86 0.09
CA GLU A 285 -8.72 9.52 0.44
C GLU A 285 -10.24 9.41 0.26
N SER A 286 -10.98 10.45 0.64
CA SER A 286 -12.46 10.45 0.55
C SER A 286 -13.01 10.49 -0.89
N ARG A 287 -12.15 10.79 -1.88
CA ARG A 287 -12.54 11.01 -3.29
C ARG A 287 -11.96 9.99 -4.27
N ALA A 288 -11.01 9.16 -3.85
CA ALA A 288 -10.15 8.38 -4.75
C ALA A 288 -10.74 7.05 -5.26
N THR A 289 -11.99 6.70 -4.95
CA THR A 289 -12.55 5.40 -5.34
C THR A 289 -13.46 5.52 -6.54
N GLU A 290 -12.97 5.12 -7.71
CA GLU A 290 -13.85 4.78 -8.84
C GLU A 290 -14.64 3.51 -8.51
N ASP A 291 -15.95 3.56 -8.72
CA ASP A 291 -16.85 2.42 -8.45
C ASP A 291 -17.06 1.57 -9.71
N TYR A 292 -16.31 0.48 -9.79
CA TYR A 292 -16.41 -0.49 -10.89
C TYR A 292 -17.62 -1.43 -10.76
N THR A 293 -18.36 -1.43 -9.65
CA THR A 293 -19.49 -2.37 -9.46
C THR A 293 -20.62 -2.14 -10.47
N THR A 294 -20.73 -0.90 -10.98
CA THR A 294 -21.70 -0.50 -12.00
C THR A 294 -21.33 -0.92 -13.42
N TYR A 295 -20.08 -1.36 -13.64
CA TYR A 295 -19.66 -1.79 -14.97
C TYR A 295 -20.32 -3.12 -15.32
N ASN A 296 -20.82 -3.22 -16.55
CA ASN A 296 -21.26 -4.46 -17.16
C ASN A 296 -20.09 -5.14 -17.90
N TYR A 297 -20.36 -6.32 -18.44
CA TYR A 297 -19.34 -7.17 -19.06
C TYR A 297 -18.69 -6.47 -20.26
N GLU A 298 -19.49 -5.91 -21.16
CA GLU A 298 -19.03 -5.24 -22.38
C GLU A 298 -18.20 -4.00 -22.06
N LYS A 299 -18.61 -3.22 -21.05
CA LYS A 299 -17.86 -2.05 -20.59
C LYS A 299 -16.50 -2.44 -20.03
N CYS A 300 -16.42 -3.52 -19.25
CA CYS A 300 -15.15 -4.04 -18.78
C CYS A 300 -14.24 -4.42 -19.96
N VAL A 301 -14.74 -5.20 -20.93
CA VAL A 301 -13.97 -5.60 -22.12
C VAL A 301 -13.49 -4.39 -22.91
N GLN A 302 -14.34 -3.38 -23.11
CA GLN A 302 -13.96 -2.15 -23.80
C GLN A 302 -12.80 -1.43 -23.09
N VAL A 303 -12.87 -1.31 -21.77
CA VAL A 303 -11.81 -0.65 -20.98
C VAL A 303 -10.53 -1.48 -21.01
N LEU A 304 -10.60 -2.80 -20.84
CA LEU A 304 -9.43 -3.68 -20.91
C LEU A 304 -8.76 -3.64 -22.29
N ASN A 305 -9.52 -3.67 -23.39
CA ASN A 305 -8.98 -3.53 -24.74
C ASN A 305 -8.30 -2.17 -24.98
N HIS A 306 -8.73 -1.12 -24.28
CA HIS A 306 -8.17 0.22 -24.45
C HIS A 306 -6.92 0.44 -23.59
N GLU A 307 -6.96 -0.01 -22.33
CA GLU A 307 -5.95 0.27 -21.31
C GLU A 307 -4.82 -0.78 -21.29
N VAL A 308 -5.07 -2.01 -21.78
CA VAL A 308 -4.02 -3.00 -22.01
C VAL A 308 -3.40 -2.73 -23.38
N GLY A 309 -2.36 -1.91 -23.40
CA GLY A 309 -1.61 -1.55 -24.60
C GLY A 309 -0.10 -1.48 -24.34
N ASP A 310 0.61 -0.85 -25.28
CA ASP A 310 2.06 -0.78 -25.25
C ASP A 310 2.57 -0.05 -24.00
N VAL A 311 3.62 -0.62 -23.38
CA VAL A 311 4.27 -0.05 -22.20
C VAL A 311 5.74 0.17 -22.49
N VAL A 312 6.19 1.41 -22.32
CA VAL A 312 7.60 1.80 -22.48
C VAL A 312 8.16 2.17 -21.12
N ILE A 313 9.26 1.53 -20.73
CA ILE A 313 9.95 1.78 -19.47
C ILE A 313 11.43 1.97 -19.80
N ASN A 314 11.92 3.20 -19.71
CA ASN A 314 13.27 3.56 -20.14
C ASN A 314 13.52 3.18 -21.61
N GLN A 315 14.42 2.22 -21.87
CA GLN A 315 14.75 1.74 -23.21
C GLN A 315 13.98 0.46 -23.59
N ASP A 316 13.26 -0.14 -22.63
CA ASP A 316 12.51 -1.36 -22.83
C ASP A 316 11.09 -1.02 -23.31
N ALA A 317 10.61 -1.75 -24.30
CA ALA A 317 9.25 -1.63 -24.81
C ALA A 317 8.56 -2.99 -24.80
N TYR A 318 7.28 -2.97 -24.42
CA TYR A 318 6.44 -4.15 -24.31
C TYR A 318 5.17 -3.92 -25.12
N GLU A 319 5.01 -4.64 -26.21
CA GLU A 319 3.77 -4.62 -26.98
C GLU A 319 2.78 -5.60 -26.35
N GLN A 320 1.61 -5.12 -25.96
CA GLN A 320 0.62 -5.92 -25.23
C GLN A 320 -0.73 -5.92 -25.96
N VAL A 321 -1.36 -7.08 -26.02
CA VAL A 321 -2.70 -7.22 -26.62
C VAL A 321 -3.57 -8.06 -25.69
N PHE A 322 -4.76 -7.55 -25.41
CA PHE A 322 -5.84 -8.28 -24.75
C PHE A 322 -6.95 -8.56 -25.77
N ALA A 323 -7.49 -9.78 -25.78
CA ALA A 323 -8.58 -10.16 -26.67
C ALA A 323 -9.48 -11.22 -26.04
N ILE A 324 -10.80 -11.05 -26.17
CA ILE A 324 -11.78 -12.10 -25.84
C ILE A 324 -11.88 -13.09 -27.00
N GLN A 325 -11.97 -14.39 -26.70
CA GLN A 325 -12.18 -15.39 -27.74
C GLN A 325 -13.59 -15.29 -28.32
N ALA A 326 -13.68 -15.25 -29.66
CA ALA A 326 -14.96 -15.08 -30.36
C ALA A 326 -16.00 -16.18 -30.04
N ASN A 327 -15.53 -17.41 -29.82
CA ASN A 327 -16.39 -18.56 -29.58
C ASN A 327 -16.69 -18.81 -28.09
N ASN A 328 -15.95 -18.17 -27.18
CA ASN A 328 -16.18 -18.27 -25.75
C ASN A 328 -15.92 -16.92 -25.10
N GLY A 329 -17.00 -16.19 -24.84
CA GLY A 329 -16.92 -14.87 -24.24
C GLY A 329 -16.18 -14.87 -22.90
N SER A 330 -16.16 -15.96 -22.13
CA SER A 330 -15.49 -16.00 -20.82
C SER A 330 -14.00 -16.27 -20.91
N VAL A 331 -13.48 -16.69 -22.06
CA VAL A 331 -12.05 -16.97 -22.29
C VAL A 331 -11.39 -15.77 -22.97
N PHE A 332 -10.26 -15.35 -22.44
CA PHE A 332 -9.44 -14.31 -23.06
C PHE A 332 -8.01 -14.79 -23.31
N THR A 333 -7.39 -14.12 -24.26
CA THR A 333 -5.97 -14.23 -24.55
C THR A 333 -5.30 -12.89 -24.25
N TYR A 334 -4.18 -12.96 -23.54
CA TYR A 334 -3.28 -11.84 -23.31
C TYR A 334 -1.93 -12.18 -23.90
N SER A 335 -1.43 -11.40 -24.85
CA SER A 335 -0.09 -11.57 -25.42
C SER A 335 0.80 -10.39 -25.09
N VAL A 336 2.07 -10.67 -24.82
CA VAL A 336 3.10 -9.66 -24.61
C VAL A 336 4.35 -10.03 -25.41
N VAL A 337 4.90 -9.06 -26.12
CA VAL A 337 6.19 -9.16 -26.81
C VAL A 337 7.18 -8.25 -26.09
N ASP A 338 8.28 -8.80 -25.61
CA ASP A 338 9.43 -8.00 -25.19
C ASP A 338 10.16 -7.56 -26.46
N VAL A 339 10.07 -6.27 -26.82
CA VAL A 339 10.63 -5.76 -28.07
C VAL A 339 12.16 -5.86 -28.08
N SER A 340 12.79 -5.84 -26.91
CA SER A 340 14.25 -5.90 -26.78
C SER A 340 14.78 -7.33 -26.93
N GLU A 341 14.08 -8.31 -26.36
CA GLU A 341 14.47 -9.73 -26.39
C GLU A 341 13.87 -10.49 -27.59
N GLY A 342 12.81 -9.96 -28.20
CA GLY A 342 12.05 -10.62 -29.26
C GLY A 342 11.19 -11.81 -28.78
N GLU A 343 11.16 -12.09 -27.48
CA GLU A 343 10.36 -13.18 -26.89
C GLU A 343 8.87 -12.80 -26.87
N LYS A 344 8.01 -13.66 -27.43
CA LYS A 344 6.56 -13.53 -27.34
C LYS A 344 5.98 -14.52 -26.35
N LYS A 345 5.24 -14.01 -25.36
CA LYS A 345 4.41 -14.83 -24.45
C LYS A 345 2.94 -14.63 -24.75
N GLU A 346 2.18 -15.71 -24.73
CA GLU A 346 0.73 -15.72 -24.89
C GLU A 346 0.11 -16.50 -23.73
N PHE A 347 -0.86 -15.88 -23.06
CA PHE A 347 -1.60 -16.46 -21.95
C PHE A 347 -3.05 -16.63 -22.37
N THR A 348 -3.60 -17.83 -22.20
CA THR A 348 -5.03 -18.12 -22.42
C THR A 348 -5.65 -18.64 -21.13
N VAL A 349 -6.75 -18.01 -20.71
CA VAL A 349 -7.41 -18.36 -19.44
C VAL A 349 -8.90 -18.01 -19.50
N ASN A 350 -9.71 -18.79 -18.79
CA ASN A 350 -11.09 -18.41 -18.52
C ASN A 350 -11.13 -17.40 -17.36
N ALA A 351 -11.67 -16.21 -17.61
CA ALA A 351 -11.79 -15.14 -16.63
C ALA A 351 -12.53 -15.56 -15.35
N ALA A 352 -13.45 -16.52 -15.44
CA ALA A 352 -14.16 -17.07 -14.28
C ALA A 352 -13.24 -17.75 -13.27
N ASP A 353 -12.13 -18.36 -13.71
CA ASP A 353 -11.15 -19.00 -12.82
C ASP A 353 -10.40 -17.98 -11.95
N LEU A 354 -10.36 -16.73 -12.41
CA LEU A 354 -9.77 -15.59 -11.72
C LEU A 354 -10.79 -14.85 -10.82
N GLY A 355 -12.10 -15.10 -11.00
CA GLY A 355 -13.19 -14.33 -10.35
C GLY A 355 -13.33 -14.52 -8.84
N LYS A 356 -12.60 -15.47 -8.26
CA LYS A 356 -12.62 -15.79 -6.82
C LYS A 356 -11.60 -15.01 -6.02
N ILE A 357 -10.61 -14.39 -6.66
CA ILE A 357 -9.59 -13.56 -6.04
C ILE A 357 -9.59 -12.20 -6.74
N PRO A 358 -9.78 -11.08 -6.02
CA PRO A 358 -9.66 -9.76 -6.62
C PRO A 358 -8.31 -9.57 -7.31
N ALA A 359 -8.31 -8.95 -8.48
CA ALA A 359 -7.07 -8.56 -9.12
C ALA A 359 -6.35 -7.52 -8.25
N THR A 360 -5.03 -7.63 -8.20
CA THR A 360 -4.18 -6.73 -7.42
C THR A 360 -3.13 -6.11 -8.32
N TYR A 361 -2.44 -5.09 -7.83
CA TYR A 361 -1.27 -4.54 -8.52
C TYR A 361 -0.13 -4.32 -7.54
N ASP A 362 1.09 -4.43 -8.07
CA ASP A 362 2.32 -4.21 -7.32
C ASP A 362 3.41 -3.67 -8.23
N THR A 363 4.47 -3.14 -7.63
CA THR A 363 5.63 -2.62 -8.36
C THR A 363 6.84 -3.54 -8.20
N ASN A 364 7.64 -3.64 -9.26
CA ASN A 364 8.95 -4.29 -9.21
C ASN A 364 9.94 -3.43 -9.96
N LYS A 365 10.94 -2.91 -9.23
CA LYS A 365 11.88 -1.89 -9.74
C LYS A 365 11.13 -0.69 -10.31
N ASN A 366 11.24 -0.42 -11.60
CA ASN A 366 10.63 0.67 -12.38
C ASN A 366 9.37 0.21 -13.14
N SER A 367 8.88 -1.01 -12.92
CA SER A 367 7.69 -1.55 -13.59
C SER A 367 6.51 -1.69 -12.63
N VAL A 368 5.30 -1.55 -13.18
CA VAL A 368 4.04 -1.82 -12.47
C VAL A 368 3.34 -3.01 -13.12
N PHE A 369 2.85 -3.93 -12.31
CA PHE A 369 2.16 -5.13 -12.77
C PHE A 369 0.79 -5.25 -12.13
N VAL A 370 -0.21 -5.58 -12.93
CA VAL A 370 -1.50 -6.11 -12.48
C VAL A 370 -1.36 -7.63 -12.39
N LYS A 371 -1.60 -8.20 -11.22
CA LYS A 371 -1.56 -9.63 -10.97
C LYS A 371 -2.97 -10.20 -10.97
N LEU A 372 -3.20 -11.18 -11.82
CA LEU A 372 -4.41 -12.00 -11.85
C LEU A 372 -4.05 -13.41 -11.37
N ALA A 373 -4.77 -13.93 -10.37
CA ALA A 373 -4.47 -15.21 -9.75
C ALA A 373 -5.69 -16.13 -9.75
N VAL A 374 -5.45 -17.43 -9.94
CA VAL A 374 -6.45 -18.49 -9.86
C VAL A 374 -6.64 -18.88 -8.39
N ALA A 375 -7.89 -19.13 -7.98
CA ALA A 375 -8.15 -19.55 -6.60
C ALA A 375 -7.56 -20.93 -6.27
N GLY A 376 -6.97 -21.02 -5.07
CA GLY A 376 -6.34 -22.25 -4.57
C GLY A 376 -5.05 -22.61 -5.30
N ASP A 377 -4.40 -21.63 -5.95
CA ASP A 377 -3.13 -21.79 -6.67
C ASP A 377 -3.14 -22.90 -7.73
N ARG A 378 -4.32 -23.20 -8.31
CA ARG A 378 -4.45 -24.18 -9.40
C ARG A 378 -3.84 -23.63 -10.69
N ASP A 379 -3.12 -24.48 -11.40
CA ASP A 379 -2.51 -24.12 -12.68
C ASP A 379 -3.54 -24.15 -13.81
N LEU A 380 -4.25 -23.04 -14.05
CA LEU A 380 -5.32 -22.94 -15.05
C LEU A 380 -5.06 -21.87 -16.14
N VAL A 381 -3.92 -21.20 -16.10
CA VAL A 381 -3.50 -20.24 -17.14
C VAL A 381 -2.58 -20.95 -18.12
N LEU A 382 -3.02 -21.18 -19.37
CA LEU A 382 -2.16 -21.75 -20.39
C LEU A 382 -1.15 -20.68 -20.87
N GLU A 383 0.14 -20.93 -20.72
CA GLU A 383 1.21 -20.10 -21.26
C GLU A 383 1.78 -20.73 -22.54
N LYS A 384 2.07 -19.91 -23.54
CA LYS A 384 2.88 -20.27 -24.71
C LYS A 384 4.02 -19.29 -24.87
N THR A 385 5.21 -19.81 -25.20
CA THR A 385 6.38 -19.01 -25.56
C THR A 385 6.71 -19.28 -27.02
N ASP A 386 6.72 -18.23 -27.84
CA ASP A 386 6.98 -18.29 -29.29
C ASP A 386 6.13 -19.34 -30.02
N GLY A 387 4.87 -19.45 -29.60
CA GLY A 387 3.88 -20.40 -30.15
C GLY A 387 3.97 -21.82 -29.59
N THR A 388 5.02 -22.16 -28.84
CA THR A 388 5.17 -23.46 -28.19
C THR A 388 4.44 -23.46 -26.84
N LYS A 389 3.59 -24.46 -26.60
CA LYS A 389 2.89 -24.61 -25.32
C LYS A 389 3.89 -24.85 -24.18
N SER A 390 3.67 -24.14 -23.07
CA SER A 390 4.35 -24.36 -21.79
C SER A 390 3.38 -25.02 -20.80
N ASP A 391 3.85 -25.24 -19.58
CA ASP A 391 3.00 -25.67 -18.47
C ASP A 391 1.97 -24.59 -18.12
N TYR A 392 0.81 -25.03 -17.62
CA TYR A 392 -0.15 -24.13 -17.03
C TYR A 392 0.44 -23.41 -15.81
N LYS A 393 -0.03 -22.19 -15.54
CA LYS A 393 0.36 -21.37 -14.39
C LYS A 393 -0.86 -21.05 -13.52
N SER A 394 -0.60 -20.76 -12.25
CA SER A 394 -1.63 -20.32 -11.30
C SER A 394 -1.91 -18.82 -11.30
N SER A 395 -1.12 -18.04 -12.05
CA SER A 395 -1.31 -16.60 -12.17
C SER A 395 -0.68 -16.05 -13.45
N LEU A 396 -1.08 -14.85 -13.83
CA LEU A 396 -0.42 -14.07 -14.87
C LEU A 396 -0.24 -12.61 -14.43
N LYS A 397 0.69 -11.91 -15.10
CA LYS A 397 0.98 -10.49 -14.85
C LYS A 397 0.81 -9.69 -16.13
N ILE A 398 0.11 -8.56 -16.03
CA ILE A 398 -0.07 -7.58 -17.10
C ILE A 398 0.73 -6.35 -16.73
N ARG A 399 1.54 -5.80 -17.64
CA ARG A 399 2.29 -4.56 -17.38
C ARG A 399 1.35 -3.37 -17.54
N ALA A 400 1.52 -2.38 -16.67
CA ALA A 400 0.85 -1.10 -16.79
C ALA A 400 1.90 0.02 -16.91
N PRO A 401 1.59 1.12 -17.63
CA PRO A 401 2.51 2.24 -17.80
C PRO A 401 2.77 3.00 -16.49
N ASP A 402 1.81 2.97 -15.57
CA ASP A 402 1.90 3.65 -14.28
C ASP A 402 0.97 3.00 -13.24
N ILE A 403 1.01 3.51 -12.01
CA ILE A 403 0.24 3.01 -10.86
C ILE A 403 -1.27 3.25 -11.02
N GLU A 404 -1.67 4.38 -11.61
CA GLU A 404 -3.09 4.72 -11.78
C GLU A 404 -3.75 3.82 -12.80
N THR A 405 -3.08 3.60 -13.93
CA THR A 405 -3.50 2.65 -14.96
C THR A 405 -3.56 1.24 -14.38
N ALA A 406 -2.56 0.83 -13.59
CA ALA A 406 -2.59 -0.48 -12.91
C ALA A 406 -3.73 -0.60 -11.90
N ARG A 407 -4.02 0.45 -11.11
CA ARG A 407 -5.13 0.49 -10.16
C ARG A 407 -6.45 0.36 -10.89
N ARG A 408 -6.63 1.07 -11.99
CA ARG A 408 -7.83 0.98 -12.84
C ARG A 408 -7.99 -0.42 -13.43
N LEU A 409 -6.95 -0.94 -14.08
CA LEU A 409 -6.96 -2.29 -14.65
C LEU A 409 -7.28 -3.34 -13.57
N ALA A 410 -6.70 -3.26 -12.37
CA ALA A 410 -7.02 -4.17 -11.27
C ALA A 410 -8.50 -4.08 -10.85
N GLY A 411 -9.07 -2.86 -10.75
CA GLY A 411 -10.50 -2.68 -10.47
C GLY A 411 -11.40 -3.28 -11.56
N VAL A 412 -11.10 -2.99 -12.82
CA VAL A 412 -11.85 -3.49 -13.98
C VAL A 412 -11.74 -5.01 -14.12
N PHE A 413 -10.53 -5.58 -13.97
CA PHE A 413 -10.35 -7.04 -13.99
C PHE A 413 -11.12 -7.70 -12.86
N THR A 414 -11.13 -7.14 -11.65
CA THR A 414 -11.91 -7.70 -10.53
C THR A 414 -13.40 -7.78 -10.86
N ARG A 415 -13.97 -6.73 -11.47
CA ARG A 415 -15.37 -6.76 -11.91
C ARG A 415 -15.60 -7.72 -13.07
N PHE A 416 -14.72 -7.68 -14.07
CA PHE A 416 -14.77 -8.52 -15.26
C PHE A 416 -14.77 -10.01 -14.92
N THR A 417 -13.86 -10.45 -14.06
CA THR A 417 -13.72 -11.87 -13.68
C THR A 417 -14.89 -12.34 -12.80
N ALA A 418 -15.45 -11.46 -11.96
CA ALA A 418 -16.68 -11.75 -11.22
C ALA A 418 -17.88 -11.97 -12.16
N LEU A 419 -18.06 -11.10 -13.15
CA LEU A 419 -19.12 -11.25 -14.17
C LEU A 419 -18.91 -12.50 -15.04
N ALA A 420 -17.67 -12.80 -15.41
CA ALA A 420 -17.34 -14.03 -16.14
C ALA A 420 -17.67 -15.29 -15.32
N LEU A 421 -17.46 -15.26 -14.00
CA LEU A 421 -17.84 -16.37 -13.11
C LEU A 421 -19.36 -16.59 -13.07
N GLU A 422 -20.15 -15.53 -12.97
CA GLU A 422 -21.62 -15.62 -13.05
C GLU A 422 -22.07 -16.24 -14.39
N LYS A 423 -21.51 -15.73 -15.50
CA LYS A 423 -21.80 -16.23 -16.85
C LYS A 423 -21.42 -17.70 -17.02
N MET A 424 -20.20 -18.08 -16.64
CA MET A 424 -19.72 -19.46 -16.74
C MET A 424 -20.60 -20.43 -15.95
N ASN A 425 -21.00 -20.06 -14.72
CA ASN A 425 -21.86 -20.92 -13.90
C ASN A 425 -23.22 -21.18 -14.56
N ALA A 426 -23.75 -20.21 -15.31
CA ALA A 426 -24.97 -20.39 -16.10
C ALA A 426 -24.73 -21.27 -17.35
N GLU A 427 -23.58 -21.10 -18.04
CA GLU A 427 -23.25 -21.81 -19.28
C GLU A 427 -22.95 -23.31 -19.08
N ILE A 428 -22.34 -23.69 -17.95
CA ILE A 428 -21.99 -25.10 -17.67
C ILE A 428 -23.12 -25.88 -17.01
N ALA A 429 -24.22 -25.22 -16.64
CA ALA A 429 -25.36 -25.87 -16.01
C ALA A 429 -26.15 -26.69 -17.03
N PHE A 430 -26.62 -27.86 -16.60
CA PHE A 430 -27.56 -28.69 -17.36
C PHE A 430 -28.95 -28.56 -16.76
N ALA A 431 -29.99 -28.51 -17.59
CA ALA A 431 -31.38 -28.45 -17.12
C ALA A 431 -31.85 -29.80 -16.56
N SER A 432 -31.22 -30.91 -16.95
CA SER A 432 -31.59 -32.27 -16.50
C SER A 432 -30.43 -33.26 -16.60
N VAL A 433 -30.55 -34.38 -15.89
CA VAL A 433 -29.61 -35.51 -15.97
C VAL A 433 -29.56 -36.09 -17.39
N VAL A 434 -30.67 -36.06 -18.12
CA VAL A 434 -30.74 -36.53 -19.52
C VAL A 434 -29.88 -35.66 -20.42
N GLU A 435 -30.00 -34.34 -20.30
CA GLU A 435 -29.18 -33.39 -21.05
C GLU A 435 -27.68 -33.54 -20.71
N ALA A 436 -27.37 -33.65 -19.42
CA ALA A 436 -26.01 -33.91 -18.95
C ALA A 436 -25.44 -35.21 -19.56
N ARG A 437 -26.23 -36.29 -19.56
CA ARG A 437 -25.85 -37.59 -20.14
C ARG A 437 -25.60 -37.46 -21.64
N THR A 438 -26.52 -36.87 -22.39
CA THR A 438 -26.37 -36.65 -23.84
C THR A 438 -25.08 -35.89 -24.13
N TYR A 439 -24.85 -34.77 -23.44
CA TYR A 439 -23.65 -33.98 -23.62
C TYR A 439 -22.37 -34.79 -23.35
N VAL A 440 -22.30 -35.52 -22.22
CA VAL A 440 -21.14 -36.33 -21.86
C VAL A 440 -20.83 -37.39 -22.92
N LEU A 441 -21.84 -38.12 -23.38
CA LEU A 441 -21.67 -39.17 -24.38
C LEU A 441 -21.25 -38.62 -25.76
N GLU A 442 -21.72 -37.43 -26.14
CA GLU A 442 -21.40 -36.79 -27.42
C GLU A 442 -20.07 -36.04 -27.42
N ASN A 443 -19.58 -35.59 -26.25
CA ASN A 443 -18.40 -34.73 -26.14
C ASN A 443 -17.17 -35.44 -25.59
N ILE A 444 -17.24 -36.73 -25.26
CA ILE A 444 -16.05 -37.57 -25.08
C ILE A 444 -15.69 -38.13 -26.45
N GLY A 445 -14.61 -37.60 -27.03
CA GLY A 445 -14.22 -37.89 -28.41
C GLY A 445 -12.71 -37.93 -28.63
N GLU A 446 -12.30 -37.67 -29.87
CA GLU A 446 -10.90 -37.60 -30.26
C GLU A 446 -10.23 -36.33 -29.71
N VAL A 447 -9.06 -36.48 -29.09
CA VAL A 447 -8.25 -35.40 -28.53
C VAL A 447 -6.80 -35.56 -28.98
N VAL A 448 -6.20 -34.47 -29.46
CA VAL A 448 -4.77 -34.44 -29.80
C VAL A 448 -4.02 -33.72 -28.70
N VAL A 449 -3.04 -34.40 -28.12
CA VAL A 449 -2.12 -33.88 -27.13
C VAL A 449 -0.72 -33.96 -27.70
N ASP A 450 -0.08 -32.81 -27.90
CA ASP A 450 1.22 -32.70 -28.55
C ASP A 450 1.24 -33.44 -29.90
N THR A 451 1.91 -34.60 -29.97
CA THR A 451 1.96 -35.45 -31.16
C THR A 451 1.03 -36.65 -31.09
N ASP A 452 0.41 -36.89 -29.93
CA ASP A 452 -0.37 -38.09 -29.66
C ASP A 452 -1.87 -37.85 -29.86
N THR A 453 -2.51 -38.83 -30.50
CA THR A 453 -3.96 -38.79 -30.74
C THR A 453 -4.65 -39.86 -29.93
N TYR A 454 -5.60 -39.43 -29.09
CA TYR A 454 -6.40 -40.28 -28.25
C TYR A 454 -7.84 -40.29 -28.76
N ARG A 455 -8.35 -41.45 -29.15
CA ARG A 455 -9.76 -41.62 -29.48
C ARG A 455 -10.50 -42.19 -28.29
N GLN A 456 -11.43 -41.42 -27.74
CA GLN A 456 -12.20 -41.80 -26.57
C GLN A 456 -13.68 -41.92 -26.92
N THR A 457 -14.37 -42.91 -26.36
CA THR A 457 -15.83 -43.03 -26.47
C THR A 457 -16.41 -43.56 -25.17
N MET A 458 -17.47 -42.94 -24.67
CA MET A 458 -18.22 -43.42 -23.51
C MET A 458 -19.57 -43.98 -23.97
N ALA A 459 -19.97 -45.12 -23.42
CA ALA A 459 -21.24 -45.77 -23.75
C ALA A 459 -21.87 -46.42 -22.52
N GLN A 460 -23.19 -46.46 -22.46
CA GLN A 460 -23.95 -47.22 -21.46
C GLN A 460 -23.95 -48.71 -21.84
N LYS A 461 -23.62 -49.60 -20.90
CA LYS A 461 -23.39 -51.04 -21.19
C LYS A 461 -24.62 -51.93 -21.00
N SER A 462 -25.62 -51.52 -20.23
CA SER A 462 -26.77 -52.35 -19.91
C SER A 462 -28.05 -51.51 -19.70
N GLU A 463 -29.16 -52.19 -19.40
CA GLU A 463 -30.38 -51.55 -18.91
C GLU A 463 -30.18 -50.84 -17.55
N ASP A 464 -29.07 -51.09 -16.83
CA ASP A 464 -28.70 -50.27 -15.67
C ASP A 464 -28.17 -48.92 -16.16
N ASP A 465 -28.96 -47.87 -15.91
CA ASP A 465 -28.65 -46.46 -16.23
C ASP A 465 -27.36 -45.93 -15.61
N CYS A 466 -26.73 -46.69 -14.72
CA CYS A 466 -25.52 -46.34 -14.01
C CYS A 466 -24.27 -47.11 -14.46
N LEU A 467 -24.39 -48.12 -15.34
CA LEU A 467 -23.24 -48.92 -15.80
C LEU A 467 -22.70 -48.41 -17.15
N TYR A 468 -21.45 -47.95 -17.16
CA TYR A 468 -20.81 -47.36 -18.33
C TYR A 468 -19.48 -48.04 -18.68
N SER A 469 -19.10 -47.90 -19.95
CA SER A 469 -17.76 -48.18 -20.44
C SER A 469 -17.15 -46.95 -21.08
N LEU A 470 -15.87 -46.69 -20.80
CA LEU A 470 -15.03 -45.75 -21.52
C LEU A 470 -13.97 -46.52 -22.31
N ASN A 471 -14.02 -46.41 -23.64
CA ASN A 471 -12.95 -46.92 -24.50
C ASN A 471 -11.96 -45.78 -24.79
N VAL A 472 -10.67 -46.04 -24.67
CA VAL A 472 -9.57 -45.11 -24.96
C VAL A 472 -8.58 -45.82 -25.87
N GLU A 473 -8.42 -45.32 -27.10
CA GLU A 473 -7.42 -45.78 -28.07
C GLU A 473 -6.33 -44.72 -28.18
N ASP A 474 -5.11 -45.06 -27.76
CA ASP A 474 -3.90 -44.29 -28.03
C ASP A 474 -3.37 -44.71 -29.42
N ILE A 475 -3.58 -43.84 -30.40
CA ILE A 475 -3.25 -44.12 -31.80
C ILE A 475 -1.73 -44.13 -32.01
N SER A 476 -0.96 -43.38 -31.21
CA SER A 476 0.49 -43.32 -31.34
C SER A 476 1.17 -44.62 -30.91
N ASP A 477 0.65 -45.24 -29.84
CA ASP A 477 1.23 -46.42 -29.23
C ASP A 477 0.51 -47.74 -29.60
N ASP A 478 -0.54 -47.69 -30.44
CA ASP A 478 -1.43 -48.82 -30.78
C ASP A 478 -1.94 -49.56 -29.53
N LYS A 479 -2.30 -48.78 -28.49
CA LYS A 479 -2.85 -49.30 -27.23
C LYS A 479 -4.32 -48.98 -27.08
N ARG A 480 -5.09 -49.97 -26.64
CA ARG A 480 -6.52 -49.82 -26.40
C ARG A 480 -6.86 -50.20 -24.97
N PHE A 481 -7.55 -49.31 -24.27
CA PHE A 481 -8.08 -49.54 -22.94
C PHE A 481 -9.60 -49.48 -22.95
N GLU A 482 -10.25 -50.41 -22.28
CA GLU A 482 -11.68 -50.32 -21.93
C GLU A 482 -11.82 -50.29 -20.40
N TYR A 483 -12.44 -49.23 -19.89
CA TYR A 483 -12.76 -49.08 -18.47
C TYR A 483 -14.25 -49.31 -18.28
N GLN A 484 -14.64 -50.34 -17.53
CA GLN A 484 -16.03 -50.59 -17.15
C GLN A 484 -16.25 -50.22 -15.68
N PHE A 485 -17.22 -49.36 -15.40
CA PHE A 485 -17.49 -48.85 -14.06
C PHE A 485 -18.96 -48.49 -13.86
N ASN A 486 -19.41 -48.53 -12.59
CA ASN A 486 -20.74 -48.09 -12.20
C ASN A 486 -20.66 -46.70 -11.56
N LEU A 487 -21.46 -45.73 -12.04
CA LEU A 487 -21.51 -44.38 -11.48
C LEU A 487 -22.01 -44.33 -10.02
N LYS A 488 -22.67 -45.40 -9.54
CA LYS A 488 -22.98 -45.58 -8.11
C LYS A 488 -21.72 -45.63 -7.25
N ASP A 489 -20.65 -46.20 -7.79
CA ASP A 489 -19.38 -46.36 -7.08
C ASP A 489 -18.48 -45.13 -7.20
N VAL A 490 -18.76 -44.21 -8.12
CA VAL A 490 -17.99 -42.97 -8.30
C VAL A 490 -18.35 -41.95 -7.21
N ASP A 491 -17.34 -41.32 -6.61
CA ASP A 491 -17.51 -40.22 -5.67
C ASP A 491 -17.68 -38.89 -6.44
N ALA A 492 -18.91 -38.39 -6.52
CA ALA A 492 -19.22 -37.15 -7.23
C ALA A 492 -18.38 -35.94 -6.77
N ASN A 493 -17.98 -35.90 -5.49
CA ASN A 493 -17.14 -34.83 -4.96
C ASN A 493 -15.67 -34.92 -5.42
N LYS A 494 -15.25 -36.11 -5.85
CA LYS A 494 -13.90 -36.38 -6.38
C LYS A 494 -13.85 -36.42 -7.91
N ILE A 495 -14.98 -36.17 -8.59
CA ILE A 495 -14.96 -35.88 -10.03
C ILE A 495 -14.38 -34.47 -10.18
N GLN A 496 -13.16 -34.37 -10.68
CA GLN A 496 -12.44 -33.10 -10.80
C GLN A 496 -11.55 -33.13 -12.03
N PHE A 497 -11.22 -31.97 -12.59
CA PHE A 497 -10.17 -31.89 -13.61
C PHE A 497 -8.87 -31.33 -13.03
N LEU A 498 -7.77 -31.84 -13.54
CA LEU A 498 -6.40 -31.44 -13.23
C LEU A 498 -5.72 -31.00 -14.52
N THR A 499 -4.69 -30.20 -14.38
CA THR A 499 -3.79 -29.82 -15.47
C THR A 499 -2.44 -30.48 -15.28
N GLN A 500 -1.91 -31.09 -16.35
CA GLN A 500 -0.62 -31.77 -16.32
C GLN A 500 0.05 -31.62 -17.68
N LYS A 501 1.27 -31.08 -17.73
CA LYS A 501 2.06 -30.92 -18.98
C LYS A 501 1.29 -30.26 -20.14
N GLY A 502 0.51 -29.22 -19.86
CA GLY A 502 -0.29 -28.54 -20.91
C GLY A 502 -1.58 -29.27 -21.31
N GLU A 503 -1.94 -30.36 -20.63
CA GLU A 503 -3.20 -31.10 -20.82
C GLU A 503 -4.24 -30.76 -19.75
N ALA A 504 -5.51 -30.95 -20.09
CA ALA A 504 -6.63 -30.98 -19.16
C ALA A 504 -7.15 -32.43 -19.04
N LEU A 505 -7.03 -33.01 -17.85
CA LEU A 505 -7.47 -34.38 -17.54
C LEU A 505 -8.61 -34.35 -16.55
N LEU A 506 -9.70 -35.03 -16.87
CA LEU A 506 -10.82 -35.25 -15.95
C LEU A 506 -10.63 -36.59 -15.24
N THR A 507 -10.67 -36.57 -13.92
CA THR A 507 -10.50 -37.75 -13.07
C THR A 507 -11.83 -38.11 -12.40
N LEU A 508 -12.20 -39.37 -12.47
CA LEU A 508 -13.33 -39.95 -11.74
C LEU A 508 -12.77 -40.95 -10.72
N ALA A 509 -12.89 -40.65 -9.43
CA ALA A 509 -12.40 -41.52 -8.38
C ALA A 509 -13.53 -42.35 -7.76
N ILE A 510 -13.24 -43.62 -7.46
CA ILE A 510 -14.16 -44.53 -6.78
C ILE A 510 -14.24 -44.24 -5.28
N LYS A 511 -15.45 -44.34 -4.71
CA LYS A 511 -15.75 -44.16 -3.29
C LYS A 511 -14.87 -45.08 -2.43
N GLY A 512 -14.18 -44.47 -1.49
CA GLY A 512 -13.27 -45.18 -0.59
C GLY A 512 -12.00 -45.73 -1.24
N GLY A 513 -11.69 -45.36 -2.49
CA GLY A 513 -10.47 -45.80 -3.19
C GLY A 513 -10.41 -47.31 -3.44
N LYS A 514 -11.58 -47.94 -3.62
CA LYS A 514 -11.66 -49.37 -3.94
C LYS A 514 -11.43 -49.59 -5.43
N ASP A 515 -10.69 -50.64 -5.77
CA ASP A 515 -10.46 -51.02 -7.17
C ASP A 515 -11.72 -51.69 -7.75
N LEU A 516 -12.69 -50.88 -8.19
CA LEU A 516 -13.99 -51.31 -8.73
C LEU A 516 -14.16 -51.00 -10.22
N VAL A 517 -13.16 -50.39 -10.85
CA VAL A 517 -13.13 -50.18 -12.30
C VAL A 517 -12.44 -51.37 -12.94
N GLN A 518 -13.17 -52.14 -13.76
CA GLN A 518 -12.58 -53.22 -14.53
C GLN A 518 -11.87 -52.64 -15.75
N VAL A 519 -10.59 -52.99 -15.92
CA VAL A 519 -9.76 -52.53 -17.03
C VAL A 519 -9.53 -53.68 -18.00
N PHE A 520 -9.61 -53.41 -19.30
CA PHE A 520 -9.16 -54.32 -20.34
C PHE A 520 -8.09 -53.60 -21.18
N GLU A 521 -6.92 -54.21 -21.34
CA GLU A 521 -5.87 -53.74 -22.26
C GLU A 521 -5.87 -54.64 -23.49
N ASN A 522 -6.07 -54.06 -24.67
CA ASN A 522 -6.14 -54.77 -25.96
C ASN A 522 -7.15 -55.93 -25.97
N GLY A 523 -8.23 -55.81 -25.18
CA GLY A 523 -9.29 -56.81 -25.06
C GLY A 523 -9.04 -57.89 -24.00
N GLU A 524 -7.85 -57.92 -23.37
CA GLU A 524 -7.54 -58.82 -22.26
C GLU A 524 -7.79 -58.12 -20.93
N ALA A 525 -8.37 -58.82 -19.95
CA ALA A 525 -8.63 -58.26 -18.64
C ALA A 525 -7.31 -57.95 -17.91
N ASP A 526 -7.17 -56.71 -17.44
CA ASP A 526 -6.06 -56.24 -16.60
C ASP A 526 -6.55 -56.05 -15.15
N LYS A 527 -5.66 -55.55 -14.28
CA LYS A 527 -5.97 -55.24 -12.89
C LYS A 527 -7.06 -54.17 -12.81
N PHE A 528 -7.93 -54.34 -11.83
CA PHE A 528 -8.90 -53.32 -11.48
C PHE A 528 -8.17 -52.05 -11.00
N THR A 529 -8.80 -50.90 -11.21
CA THR A 529 -8.32 -49.60 -10.72
C THR A 529 -9.44 -48.88 -9.95
N HIS A 530 -9.09 -47.81 -9.26
CA HIS A 530 -10.00 -46.94 -8.51
C HIS A 530 -10.15 -45.55 -9.13
N GLU A 531 -9.52 -45.29 -10.28
CA GLU A 531 -9.62 -44.02 -11.00
C GLU A 531 -9.79 -44.23 -12.51
N VAL A 532 -10.61 -43.40 -13.13
CA VAL A 532 -10.76 -43.29 -14.59
C VAL A 532 -10.29 -41.90 -15.01
N PHE A 533 -9.50 -41.85 -16.08
CA PHE A 533 -9.02 -40.60 -16.67
C PHE A 533 -9.65 -40.38 -18.03
N ILE A 534 -10.12 -39.16 -18.28
CA ILE A 534 -10.66 -38.72 -19.56
C ILE A 534 -9.84 -37.50 -20.01
N LYS A 535 -9.17 -37.62 -21.16
CA LYS A 535 -8.47 -36.49 -21.78
C LYS A 535 -9.50 -35.57 -22.45
N THR A 536 -9.27 -34.27 -22.37
CA THR A 536 -10.21 -33.26 -22.89
C THR A 536 -9.49 -32.29 -23.81
N LEU A 537 -10.21 -31.71 -24.76
CA LEU A 537 -9.71 -30.75 -25.75
C LEU A 537 -9.17 -29.49 -25.08
N ASP A 538 -9.88 -29.00 -24.06
CA ASP A 538 -9.54 -27.82 -23.29
C ASP A 538 -10.19 -27.85 -21.89
N LEU A 539 -9.86 -26.84 -21.07
CA LEU A 539 -10.41 -26.70 -19.71
C LEU A 539 -11.92 -26.49 -19.69
N GLU A 540 -12.51 -25.95 -20.75
CA GLU A 540 -13.93 -25.64 -20.82
C GLU A 540 -14.75 -26.91 -21.05
N GLN A 541 -14.29 -27.76 -21.97
CA GLN A 541 -14.82 -29.09 -22.15
C GLN A 541 -14.65 -29.91 -20.86
N ALA A 542 -13.47 -29.88 -20.23
CA ALA A 542 -13.24 -30.55 -18.95
C ALA A 542 -14.23 -30.12 -17.87
N ARG A 543 -14.46 -28.80 -17.74
CA ARG A 543 -15.40 -28.25 -16.76
C ARG A 543 -16.83 -28.69 -17.03
N ARG A 544 -17.27 -28.66 -18.28
CA ARG A 544 -18.64 -29.04 -18.64
C ARG A 544 -18.87 -30.55 -18.52
N LEU A 545 -17.89 -31.37 -18.91
CA LEU A 545 -17.90 -32.82 -18.68
C LEU A 545 -17.91 -33.15 -17.19
N MET A 546 -17.11 -32.46 -16.37
CA MET A 546 -17.11 -32.59 -14.91
C MET A 546 -18.50 -32.33 -14.33
N THR A 547 -19.16 -31.23 -14.70
CA THR A 547 -20.52 -30.90 -14.23
C THR A 547 -21.52 -31.98 -14.66
N GLY A 548 -21.43 -32.47 -15.89
CA GLY A 548 -22.34 -33.50 -16.41
C GLY A 548 -22.17 -34.84 -15.69
N LEU A 549 -20.92 -35.30 -15.55
CA LEU A 549 -20.60 -36.54 -14.86
C LEU A 549 -20.95 -36.50 -13.37
N ARG A 550 -20.79 -35.35 -12.70
CA ARG A 550 -21.29 -35.16 -11.32
C ARG A 550 -22.79 -35.34 -11.24
N MET A 551 -23.54 -34.67 -12.11
CA MET A 551 -25.00 -34.76 -12.14
C MET A 551 -25.47 -36.21 -12.42
N MET A 552 -24.77 -36.93 -13.29
CA MET A 552 -25.05 -38.35 -13.57
C MET A 552 -24.72 -39.25 -12.36
N ALA A 553 -23.57 -39.04 -11.70
CA ALA A 553 -23.17 -39.80 -10.52
C ALA A 553 -24.11 -39.58 -9.33
N ASP A 554 -24.55 -38.34 -9.10
CA ASP A 554 -25.51 -38.01 -8.04
C ASP A 554 -26.87 -38.66 -8.31
N ALA A 555 -27.35 -38.66 -9.56
CA ALA A 555 -28.61 -39.30 -9.94
C ALA A 555 -28.59 -40.83 -9.73
N CYS A 556 -27.40 -41.45 -9.81
CA CYS A 556 -27.20 -42.87 -9.52
C CYS A 556 -27.13 -43.17 -8.01
N ASN A 557 -26.97 -42.15 -7.16
CA ASN A 557 -26.81 -42.26 -5.71
C ASN A 557 -27.94 -41.55 -4.94
N PRO A 558 -29.19 -42.02 -5.07
CA PRO A 558 -30.35 -41.38 -4.43
C PRO A 558 -30.37 -41.45 -2.90
#